data_AF-A0A963I503-F1
#
_entry.id   AF-A0A963I503-F1
#
_cell.length_a   1.000
_cell.length_b   1.000
_cell.length_c   1.000
_cell.angle_alpha   90.00
_cell.angle_beta   90.00
_cell.angle_gamma   90.00
#
_symmetry.space_group_name_H-M   'P 1'
#
loop_
_entity.id
_entity.type
_entity.pdbx_description
1 polymer ?
#
loop_
_entity_poly.entity_id
_entity_poly.type
_entity_poly.pdbx_seq_one_letter_code
_entity_poly.pdbx_strand_id
1 'polypeptide(L)' 'STYATRALLMAEPPSVEDGEITDKGYINQRIVLGRRADLVAFLHGDLPDKNVITVHSAS' A
#
# COMPACT_ATOMS: atom_id res chain seq x y z
N SER A 1 4.19 -15.89 12.05
CA SER A 1 3.22 -14.80 11.86
C SER A 1 3.95 -13.65 11.21
N THR A 2 3.43 -13.12 10.11
CA THR A 2 4.00 -11.97 9.40
C THR A 2 2.96 -10.86 9.48
N TYR A 3 3.40 -9.66 9.85
CA TYR A 3 2.55 -8.47 9.94
C TYR A 3 3.15 -7.36 9.09
N ALA A 4 2.31 -6.41 8.65
CA ALA A 4 2.79 -5.24 7.93
C ALA A 4 3.59 -4.33 8.86
N THR A 5 4.80 -3.95 8.46
CA THR A 5 5.71 -3.07 9.23
C THR A 5 5.80 -1.66 8.64
N ARG A 6 5.24 -1.45 7.45
CA ARG A 6 5.19 -0.17 6.73
C ARG A 6 3.80 0.06 6.17
N ALA A 7 3.37 1.32 6.16
CA ALA A 7 2.13 1.74 5.50
C ALA A 7 2.30 3.13 4.87
N LEU A 8 1.62 3.35 3.75
CA LEU A 8 1.53 4.64 3.07
C LEU A 8 0.05 4.99 2.93
N LEU A 9 -0.35 6.17 3.40
CA LEU A 9 -1.71 6.66 3.18
C LEU A 9 -1.81 7.20 1.74
N MET A 10 -2.84 6.77 1.03
CA MET A 10 -3.08 7.18 -0.35
C MET A 10 -4.25 8.16 -0.38
N ALA A 11 -4.17 9.16 -1.27
CA ALA A 11 -5.24 10.14 -1.44
C ALA A 11 -6.53 9.49 -1.98
N GLU A 12 -6.37 8.54 -2.91
CA GLU A 12 -7.49 7.86 -3.57
C GLU A 12 -7.68 6.42 -3.05
N PRO A 13 -8.94 6.00 -2.82
CA PRO A 13 -9.26 4.63 -2.47
C PRO A 13 -8.95 3.67 -3.64
N PRO A 14 -8.95 2.34 -3.41
CA PRO A 14 -8.94 1.36 -4.48
C PRO A 14 -10.12 1.56 -5.45
N SER A 15 -9.84 1.59 -6.75
CA SER A 15 -10.84 1.80 -7.80
C SER A 15 -11.60 0.52 -8.14
N VAL A 16 -12.94 0.56 -8.06
CA VAL A 16 -13.81 -0.52 -8.56
C VAL A 16 -13.80 -0.54 -10.08
N GLU A 17 -13.86 0.63 -10.72
CA GLU A 17 -13.93 0.78 -12.18
C GLU A 17 -12.67 0.20 -12.85
N ASP A 18 -11.51 0.39 -12.23
CA ASP A 18 -10.23 -0.12 -12.72
C ASP A 18 -9.93 -1.56 -12.28
N GLY A 19 -10.81 -2.16 -11.47
CA GLY A 19 -10.69 -3.53 -10.98
C GLY A 19 -9.63 -3.74 -9.89
N GLU A 20 -9.25 -2.69 -9.15
CA GLU A 20 -8.37 -2.81 -7.97
C GLU A 20 -9.08 -3.47 -6.78
N ILE A 21 -10.41 -3.31 -6.68
CA ILE A 21 -11.25 -3.89 -5.64
C ILE A 21 -12.56 -4.42 -6.21
N THR A 22 -13.07 -5.53 -5.68
CA THR A 22 -14.39 -6.07 -6.05
C THR A 22 -15.52 -5.40 -5.26
N ASP A 23 -16.76 -5.60 -5.70
CA ASP A 23 -17.98 -5.18 -4.98
C ASP A 23 -18.10 -5.83 -3.58
N LYS A 24 -17.44 -6.97 -3.36
CA LYS A 24 -17.34 -7.65 -2.06
C LYS A 24 -16.13 -7.22 -1.21
N GLY A 25 -15.35 -6.25 -1.68
CA GLY A 25 -14.21 -5.68 -0.94
C GLY A 25 -12.91 -6.47 -1.06
N TYR A 26 -12.78 -7.41 -2.01
CA TYR A 26 -11.51 -8.12 -2.23
C TYR A 26 -10.56 -7.30 -3.09
N ILE A 27 -9.31 -7.16 -2.65
CA ILE A 27 -8.27 -6.46 -3.40
C ILE A 27 -7.69 -7.36 -4.49
N ASN A 28 -7.65 -6.86 -5.73
CA ASN A 28 -6.94 -7.50 -6.82
C ASN A 28 -5.47 -7.06 -6.81
N GLN A 29 -4.65 -7.80 -6.07
CA GLN A 29 -3.24 -7.45 -5.87
C GLN A 29 -2.48 -7.28 -7.19
N ARG A 30 -2.76 -8.08 -8.22
CA ARG A 30 -2.09 -7.97 -9.51
C ARG A 30 -2.35 -6.62 -10.18
N ILE A 31 -3.58 -6.14 -10.14
CA ILE A 31 -3.94 -4.84 -10.72
C ILE A 31 -3.40 -3.70 -9.87
N VAL A 32 -3.54 -3.78 -8.54
CA VAL A 32 -3.00 -2.76 -7.62
C VAL A 32 -1.48 -2.62 -7.76
N LEU A 33 -0.72 -3.73 -7.78
CA LEU A 33 0.73 -3.69 -7.94
C LEU A 33 1.15 -3.08 -9.28
N GLY A 34 0.37 -3.29 -10.34
CA GLY A 34 0.62 -2.68 -11.65
C GLY A 34 0.33 -1.18 -11.68
N ARG A 35 -0.85 -0.77 -11.19
CA ARG A 35 -1.31 0.64 -11.26
C ARG A 35 -0.65 1.53 -10.22
N ARG A 36 -0.29 0.99 -9.06
CA ARG A 36 0.33 1.72 -7.94
C ARG A 36 1.82 1.42 -7.79
N ALA A 37 2.47 0.96 -8.87
CA ALA A 37 3.88 0.55 -8.85
C ALA A 37 4.80 1.63 -8.25
N ASP A 38 4.60 2.90 -8.61
CA ASP A 38 5.40 4.02 -8.09
C ASP A 38 5.21 4.22 -6.58
N LEU A 39 3.98 4.09 -6.08
CA LEU A 39 3.68 4.19 -4.65
C LEU A 39 4.24 3.00 -3.87
N VAL A 40 4.24 1.81 -4.47
CA VAL A 40 4.86 0.61 -3.90
C VAL A 40 6.38 0.78 -3.83
N ALA A 41 7.00 1.27 -4.91
CA ALA A 41 8.43 1.57 -4.91
C ALA A 41 8.78 2.63 -3.85
N PHE A 42 7.96 3.67 -3.72
CA PHE A 42 8.11 4.70 -2.69
C PHE A 42 7.98 4.12 -1.26
N LEU A 43 6.98 3.29 -1.00
CA LEU A 43 6.78 2.61 0.29
C LEU A 43 8.00 1.76 0.71
N HIS A 44 8.64 1.15 -0.28
CA HIS A 44 9.82 0.29 -0.10
C HIS A 44 11.15 1.01 -0.27
N GLY A 45 11.15 2.34 -0.46
CA GLY A 45 12.37 3.13 -0.53
C GLY A 45 13.24 3.00 0.71
N ASP A 46 14.56 3.10 0.51
CA ASP A 46 15.56 3.01 1.57
C ASP A 46 15.65 4.28 2.42
N LEU A 47 15.31 5.43 1.83
CA LEU A 47 15.31 6.70 2.53
C LEU A 47 14.04 6.82 3.40
N PRO A 48 14.18 7.09 4.71
CA PRO A 48 13.03 7.39 5.55
C PRO A 48 12.26 8.59 5.01
N ASP A 49 10.97 8.43 4.75
CA ASP A 49 10.08 9.50 4.35
C ASP A 49 8.96 9.67 5.38
N LYS A 50 8.63 10.93 5.70
CA LYS A 50 7.57 11.28 6.67
C LYS A 50 6.18 10.80 6.29
N ASN A 51 5.96 10.45 5.02
CA ASN A 51 4.69 9.93 4.53
C ASN A 51 4.57 8.40 4.71
N VAL A 52 5.66 7.71 5.09
CA VAL A 52 5.65 6.28 5.37
C VAL A 52 5.59 6.06 6.88
N ILE A 53 4.51 5.42 7.33
CA ILE A 53 4.34 5.01 8.72
C ILE A 53 5.11 3.71 8.93
N THR A 54 6.01 3.69 9.91
CA THR A 54 6.80 2.50 10.29
C THR A 54 6.45 2.02 11.68
N VAL A 55 6.38 0.71 11.86
CA VAL A 55 6.19 0.10 13.18
C VAL A 55 7.53 0.01 13.88
N HIS A 56 7.61 0.56 15.10
CA HIS A 56 8.75 0.39 15.99
C HIS A 56 8.34 -0.46 17.18
N SER A 57 9.21 -1.38 17.61
CA SER A 57 9.02 -2.05 18.88
C SER A 57 9.09 -1.02 20.00
N ALA A 58 8.14 -1.09 20.95
CA ALA A 58 8.27 -0.33 22.18
C ALA A 58 9.58 -0.74 22.87
N SER A 59 10.39 0.27 23.21
CA SER A 59 11.66 0.10 23.92
C SER A 59 11.42 -0.12 25.41
#